data_AF-A0A660MKP5-F1
#
_entry.id   AF-A0A660MKP5-F1
#
_cell.length_a   1.000
_cell.length_b   1.000
_cell.length_c   1.000
_cell.angle_alpha   90.00
_cell.angle_beta   90.00
_cell.angle_gamma   90.00
#
_symmetry.space_group_name_H-M   'P 1'
#
loop_
_entity.id
_entity.type
_entity.pdbx_description
1 polymer ?
#
loop_
_entity_poly.entity_id
_entity_poly.type
_entity_poly.pdbx_seq_one_letter_code
_entity_poly.pdbx_strand_id
1 'polypeptide(L)'
;MRETVITLAAAAVSAVLAIIASKLLVNRRHQQVQAVMAVVLFLAFTAIAQALYQNFDDLPSFDEQDARLLLAAAVVSALVAGFAGVKLIERTRREARRLTITALFLPLFCMLSVAAFRGRDYWQDYYHEWLFEPLTAAEIDRDLQQSEVMQVWKAEAAEEYQELLTQLEREKIPHLERNSQRTFALADKLRGKALAQRIARVSNDSVHQFMSASIRQLKVLQAHDPAQCFAVLSPDSGIPVNFALLLEANKQSGINAAQIAILRDKTPYTPQDVSDADKEALVARISEELRQRHGDSLALLESAEGLQSVEGQTLLCAITIENMEMLDDPADPVKMAFMRQMFFDD
;
A
#
# COMPACT_ATOMS: atom_id res chain seq x y z
N MET A 1 24.52 -27.67 24.87
CA MET A 1 24.69 -26.26 25.33
C MET A 1 23.62 -25.77 26.30
N ARG A 2 22.34 -26.17 26.14
CA ARG A 2 21.26 -25.90 27.14
C ARG A 2 21.64 -26.35 28.56
N GLU A 3 22.21 -27.55 28.69
CA GLU A 3 22.63 -28.12 29.98
C GLU A 3 23.85 -27.42 30.60
N THR A 4 24.77 -26.90 29.79
CA THR A 4 25.97 -26.18 30.28
C THR A 4 25.63 -24.78 30.81
N VAL A 5 24.63 -24.12 30.23
CA VAL A 5 24.17 -22.79 30.71
C VAL A 5 23.32 -22.95 31.97
N ILE A 6 22.46 -23.96 32.04
CA ILE A 6 21.68 -24.29 33.24
C ILE A 6 22.59 -24.67 34.40
N THR A 7 23.65 -25.44 34.15
CA THR A 7 24.63 -25.80 35.19
C THR A 7 25.45 -24.61 35.67
N LEU A 8 25.81 -23.66 34.79
CA LEU A 8 26.51 -22.43 35.19
C LEU A 8 25.61 -21.47 35.98
N ALA A 9 24.35 -21.32 35.57
CA ALA A 9 23.35 -20.55 36.30
C ALA A 9 23.06 -21.19 37.68
N ALA A 10 22.92 -22.51 37.73
CA ALA A 10 22.75 -23.25 38.98
C ALA A 10 23.98 -23.12 39.90
N ALA A 11 25.20 -23.13 39.36
CA ALA A 11 26.43 -22.93 40.12
C ALA A 11 26.52 -21.50 40.69
N ALA A 12 26.15 -20.48 39.91
CA ALA A 12 26.10 -19.10 40.36
C ALA A 12 25.02 -18.88 41.45
N VAL A 13 23.84 -19.47 41.27
CA VAL A 13 22.75 -19.48 42.27
C VAL A 13 23.21 -20.16 43.57
N SER A 14 23.90 -21.29 43.46
CA SER A 14 24.41 -22.05 44.61
C SER A 14 25.51 -21.29 45.36
N ALA A 15 26.40 -20.59 44.65
CA ALA A 15 27.43 -19.73 45.25
C ALA A 15 26.81 -18.53 46.00
N VAL A 16 25.79 -17.89 45.43
CA VAL A 16 25.07 -16.79 46.07
C VAL A 16 24.30 -17.27 47.30
N LEU A 17 23.63 -18.43 47.22
CA LEU A 17 22.96 -19.06 48.36
C LEU A 17 23.94 -19.44 49.48
N ALA A 18 25.13 -19.94 49.13
CA ALA A 18 26.17 -20.27 50.11
C ALA A 18 26.71 -19.02 50.85
N ILE A 19 26.88 -17.91 50.13
CA ILE A 19 27.30 -16.62 50.73
C ILE A 19 26.22 -16.07 51.67
N ILE A 20 24.94 -16.19 51.29
CA ILE A 20 23.80 -15.76 52.11
C ILE A 20 23.63 -16.66 53.35
N ALA A 21 23.76 -17.99 53.19
CA ALA A 21 23.68 -18.96 54.29
C ALA A 21 24.84 -18.80 55.31
N SER A 22 26.07 -18.56 54.82
CA SER A 22 27.25 -18.30 55.66
C SER A 22 27.07 -17.06 56.56
N LYS A 23 26.39 -16.02 56.07
CA LYS A 23 26.09 -14.81 56.87
C LYS A 23 24.85 -14.93 57.75
N LEU A 24 23.88 -15.79 57.40
CA LEU A 24 22.68 -16.05 58.20
C LEU A 24 22.97 -16.79 59.52
N LEU A 25 24.07 -17.55 59.58
CA LEU A 25 24.49 -18.27 60.79
C LEU A 25 25.01 -17.34 61.91
N VAL A 26 25.21 -16.05 61.64
CA VAL A 26 25.97 -15.16 62.55
C VAL A 26 25.09 -14.18 63.35
N ASN A 27 23.83 -13.85 63.00
CA ASN A 27 23.07 -12.87 63.82
C ASN A 27 21.53 -12.80 63.69
N ARG A 28 20.90 -12.22 64.72
CA ARG A 28 19.48 -12.29 65.16
C ARG A 28 18.38 -11.89 64.13
N ARG A 29 17.24 -12.61 64.27
CA ARG A 29 15.84 -12.50 63.74
C ARG A 29 15.38 -11.36 62.80
N HIS A 30 15.91 -10.14 62.84
CA HIS A 30 15.53 -9.07 61.90
C HIS A 30 16.32 -9.11 60.58
N GLN A 31 17.54 -9.67 60.59
CA GLN A 31 18.34 -9.85 59.37
C GLN A 31 17.86 -11.03 58.50
N GLN A 32 17.18 -12.00 59.10
CA GLN A 32 16.62 -13.16 58.39
C GLN A 32 15.52 -12.75 57.39
N VAL A 33 14.68 -11.76 57.71
CA VAL A 33 13.59 -11.32 56.83
C VAL A 33 14.12 -10.61 55.58
N GLN A 34 15.18 -9.81 55.71
CA GLN A 34 15.79 -9.10 54.57
C GLN A 34 16.61 -10.04 53.68
N ALA A 35 17.30 -11.02 54.26
CA ALA A 35 18.01 -12.05 53.51
C ALA A 35 17.04 -12.97 52.75
N VAL A 36 15.94 -13.38 53.37
CA VAL A 36 14.87 -14.15 52.70
C VAL A 36 14.25 -13.35 51.56
N MET A 37 13.98 -12.05 51.76
CA MET A 37 13.48 -11.18 50.70
C MET A 37 14.47 -11.03 49.54
N ALA A 38 15.77 -10.95 49.81
CA ALA A 38 16.81 -10.91 48.77
C ALA A 38 16.89 -12.23 47.98
N VAL A 39 16.78 -13.39 48.66
CA VAL A 39 16.72 -14.70 48.01
C VAL A 39 15.45 -14.86 47.17
N VAL A 40 14.30 -14.43 47.69
CA VAL A 40 13.02 -14.47 46.96
C VAL A 40 13.05 -13.55 45.74
N LEU A 41 13.60 -12.34 45.86
CA LEU A 41 13.77 -11.43 44.73
C LEU A 41 14.74 -12.00 43.70
N PHE A 42 15.85 -12.60 44.14
CA PHE A 42 16.80 -13.25 43.23
C PHE A 42 16.17 -14.41 42.47
N LEU A 43 15.43 -15.29 43.16
CA LEU A 43 14.68 -16.39 42.54
C LEU A 43 13.58 -15.89 41.59
N ALA A 44 12.88 -14.82 41.94
CA ALA A 44 11.88 -14.20 41.07
C ALA A 44 12.52 -13.61 39.80
N PHE A 45 13.67 -12.93 39.92
CA PHE A 45 14.40 -12.41 38.77
C PHE A 45 14.98 -13.51 37.88
N THR A 46 15.45 -14.62 38.46
CA THR A 46 15.91 -15.79 37.68
C THR A 46 14.75 -16.47 36.97
N ALA A 47 13.60 -16.62 37.62
CA ALA A 47 12.40 -17.19 36.99
C ALA A 47 11.86 -16.29 35.86
N ILE A 48 11.86 -14.97 36.04
CA ILE A 48 11.44 -14.00 35.00
C ILE A 48 12.43 -14.03 33.84
N ALA A 49 13.74 -14.06 34.09
CA ALA A 49 14.74 -14.17 33.04
C ALA A 49 14.63 -15.50 32.26
N GLN A 50 14.31 -16.59 32.95
CA GLN A 50 14.14 -17.91 32.34
C GLN A 50 12.81 -18.04 31.57
N ALA A 51 11.73 -17.42 32.04
CA ALA A 51 10.46 -17.34 31.33
C ALA A 51 10.54 -16.43 30.10
N LEU A 52 11.28 -15.32 30.19
CA LEU A 52 11.61 -14.50 29.02
C LEU A 52 12.41 -15.35 28.02
N TYR A 53 13.50 -15.99 28.47
CA TYR A 53 14.34 -16.84 27.62
C TYR A 53 13.55 -17.95 26.89
N GLN A 54 12.61 -18.63 27.57
CA GLN A 54 11.79 -19.69 26.98
C GLN A 54 10.74 -19.19 25.97
N ASN A 55 10.26 -17.96 26.10
CA ASN A 55 9.29 -17.37 25.17
C ASN A 55 9.95 -16.60 24.00
N PHE A 56 11.27 -16.41 24.03
CA PHE A 56 12.03 -15.76 22.95
C PHE A 56 12.59 -16.74 21.92
N ASP A 57 12.51 -18.06 22.15
CA ASP A 57 12.94 -19.12 21.20
C ASP A 57 12.05 -19.17 19.91
N ASP A 58 10.87 -18.52 19.91
CA ASP A 58 9.96 -18.44 18.76
C ASP A 58 10.19 -17.21 17.85
N LEU A 59 11.19 -16.36 18.15
CA LEU A 59 11.57 -15.22 17.32
C LEU A 59 12.79 -15.56 16.46
N PRO A 60 12.68 -15.60 15.12
CA PRO A 60 13.68 -16.19 14.23
C PRO A 60 15.03 -15.44 14.14
N SER A 61 15.20 -14.33 14.86
CA SER A 61 16.40 -13.48 14.82
C SER A 61 17.15 -13.36 16.16
N PHE A 62 16.82 -14.18 17.16
CA PHE A 62 17.50 -14.16 18.46
C PHE A 62 18.71 -15.11 18.47
N ASP A 63 19.91 -14.59 18.17
CA ASP A 63 21.14 -15.39 18.11
C ASP A 63 21.71 -15.70 19.51
N GLU A 64 22.53 -16.74 19.61
CA GLU A 64 23.18 -17.25 20.82
C GLU A 64 24.01 -16.17 21.54
N GLN A 65 24.51 -15.18 20.79
CA GLN A 65 25.27 -14.05 21.32
C GLN A 65 24.39 -13.08 22.12
N ASP A 66 23.14 -12.89 21.74
CA ASP A 66 22.17 -12.02 22.41
C ASP A 66 21.59 -12.67 23.68
N ALA A 67 21.38 -13.99 23.63
CA ALA A 67 21.08 -14.79 24.82
C ALA A 67 22.18 -14.67 25.89
N ARG A 68 23.45 -14.75 25.48
CA ARG A 68 24.60 -14.57 26.38
C ARG A 68 24.68 -13.15 26.95
N LEU A 69 24.31 -12.14 26.16
CA LEU A 69 24.32 -10.74 26.58
C LEU A 69 23.21 -10.43 27.60
N LEU A 70 22.00 -10.96 27.39
CA LEU A 70 20.91 -10.87 28.38
C LEU A 70 21.24 -11.63 29.66
N LEU A 71 21.83 -12.82 29.55
CA LEU A 71 22.28 -13.59 30.72
C LEU A 71 23.39 -12.86 31.48
N ALA A 72 24.36 -12.28 30.77
CA ALA A 72 25.42 -11.46 31.36
C ALA A 72 24.84 -10.21 32.05
N ALA A 73 23.88 -9.53 31.42
CA ALA A 73 23.20 -8.37 32.01
C ALA A 73 22.39 -8.76 33.27
N ALA A 74 21.72 -9.91 33.26
CA ALA A 74 21.00 -10.44 34.42
C ALA A 74 21.97 -10.83 35.56
N VAL A 75 23.10 -11.48 35.24
CA VAL A 75 24.13 -11.84 36.21
C VAL A 75 24.80 -10.60 36.80
N VAL A 76 25.16 -9.60 35.99
CA VAL A 76 25.74 -8.34 36.46
C VAL A 76 24.72 -7.58 37.32
N SER A 77 23.45 -7.55 36.93
CA SER A 77 22.38 -6.92 37.71
C SER A 77 22.16 -7.62 39.05
N ALA A 78 22.21 -8.95 39.08
CA ALA A 78 22.14 -9.72 40.32
C ALA A 78 23.37 -9.52 41.21
N LEU A 79 24.57 -9.42 40.64
CA LEU A 79 25.80 -9.11 41.36
C LEU A 79 25.75 -7.69 41.95
N VAL A 80 25.25 -6.71 41.20
CA VAL A 80 25.05 -5.33 41.67
C VAL A 80 23.98 -5.26 42.76
N ALA A 81 22.86 -5.99 42.63
CA ALA A 81 21.82 -6.08 43.64
C ALA A 81 22.34 -6.79 44.92
N GLY A 82 23.14 -7.84 44.76
CA GLY A 82 23.82 -8.52 45.87
C GLY A 82 24.83 -7.62 46.58
N PHE A 83 25.64 -6.88 45.84
CA PHE A 83 26.63 -5.94 46.39
C PHE A 83 25.97 -4.74 47.08
N ALA A 84 24.90 -4.18 46.49
CA ALA A 84 24.08 -3.15 47.09
C ALA A 84 23.39 -3.68 48.36
N GLY A 85 22.89 -4.92 48.34
CA GLY A 85 22.34 -5.62 49.50
C GLY A 85 23.34 -5.79 50.63
N VAL A 86 24.61 -6.11 50.32
CA VAL A 86 25.70 -6.21 51.30
C VAL A 86 26.07 -4.84 51.89
N LYS A 87 26.11 -3.76 51.10
CA LYS A 87 26.33 -2.40 51.62
C LYS A 87 25.13 -1.79 52.36
N LEU A 88 23.92 -2.27 52.08
CA LEU A 88 22.69 -1.89 52.80
C LEU A 88 22.72 -2.33 54.28
N ILE A 89 23.53 -3.34 54.62
CA ILE A 89 23.70 -3.86 55.98
C ILE A 89 24.48 -2.87 56.88
N GLU A 90 25.23 -1.93 56.29
CA GLU A 90 26.11 -1.01 57.02
C GLU A 90 25.63 0.44 57.14
N ARG A 91 24.55 0.87 56.45
CA ARG A 91 24.16 2.30 56.40
C ARG A 91 22.69 2.59 56.68
N THR A 92 22.45 3.83 57.08
CA THR A 92 21.17 4.34 57.62
C THR A 92 19.99 4.20 56.65
N ARG A 93 18.80 4.04 57.24
CA ARG A 93 17.50 3.68 56.63
C ARG A 93 17.09 4.46 55.35
N ARG A 94 17.58 5.70 55.16
CA ARG A 94 17.25 6.55 53.99
C ARG A 94 18.11 6.27 52.75
N GLU A 95 19.41 6.01 52.93
CA GLU A 95 20.31 5.64 51.81
C GLU A 95 19.99 4.25 51.30
N ALA A 96 19.67 3.33 52.22
CA ALA A 96 19.21 1.99 51.95
C ALA A 96 17.99 1.95 51.00
N ARG A 97 17.02 2.86 51.18
CA ARG A 97 15.79 2.94 50.38
C ARG A 97 16.06 3.47 48.96
N ARG A 98 16.97 4.45 48.80
CA ARG A 98 17.38 4.94 47.47
C ARG A 98 18.14 3.87 46.70
N LEU A 99 19.09 3.19 47.35
CA LEU A 99 19.88 2.12 46.72
C LEU A 99 19.03 0.91 46.30
N THR A 100 18.00 0.53 47.08
CA THR A 100 17.08 -0.56 46.68
C THR A 100 16.23 -0.17 45.49
N ILE A 101 15.72 1.06 45.42
CA ILE A 101 14.98 1.56 44.27
C ILE A 101 15.89 1.60 43.04
N THR A 102 17.10 2.15 43.14
CA THR A 102 18.03 2.19 42.00
C THR A 102 18.45 0.79 41.55
N ALA A 103 18.68 -0.15 42.47
CA ALA A 103 19.04 -1.53 42.15
C ALA A 103 17.89 -2.34 41.50
N LEU A 104 16.63 -1.98 41.76
CA LEU A 104 15.46 -2.59 41.12
C LEU A 104 15.13 -1.96 39.76
N PHE A 105 15.22 -0.64 39.66
CA PHE A 105 14.78 0.08 38.45
C PHE A 105 15.85 0.17 37.37
N LEU A 106 17.15 0.19 37.72
CA LEU A 106 18.21 0.28 36.72
C LEU A 106 18.29 -0.97 35.81
N PRO A 107 18.20 -2.22 36.32
CA PRO A 107 18.19 -3.41 35.46
C PRO A 107 16.96 -3.46 34.57
N LEU A 108 15.80 -3.12 35.13
CA LEU A 108 14.53 -3.06 34.40
C LEU A 108 14.60 -2.01 33.29
N PHE A 109 15.15 -0.83 33.58
CA PHE A 109 15.33 0.25 32.60
C PHE A 109 16.31 -0.15 31.50
N CYS A 110 17.43 -0.79 31.81
CA CYS A 110 18.38 -1.29 30.81
C CYS A 110 17.76 -2.37 29.92
N MET A 111 17.04 -3.34 30.49
CA MET A 111 16.33 -4.39 29.73
C MET A 111 15.27 -3.80 28.80
N LEU A 112 14.45 -2.87 29.30
CA LEU A 112 13.43 -2.19 28.51
C LEU A 112 14.03 -1.29 27.42
N SER A 113 15.16 -0.62 27.70
CA SER A 113 15.82 0.25 26.72
C SER A 113 16.45 -0.55 25.58
N VAL A 114 17.08 -1.70 25.87
CA VAL A 114 17.63 -2.58 24.84
C VAL A 114 16.50 -3.20 24.01
N ALA A 115 15.42 -3.65 24.64
CA ALA A 115 14.23 -4.15 23.94
C ALA A 115 13.58 -3.08 23.04
N ALA A 116 13.51 -1.83 23.51
CA ALA A 116 12.95 -0.72 22.74
C ALA A 116 13.85 -0.31 21.56
N PHE A 117 15.17 -0.25 21.74
CA PHE A 117 16.11 0.09 20.66
C PHE A 117 16.19 -1.01 19.60
N ARG A 118 16.39 -2.28 20.00
CA ARG A 118 16.43 -3.41 19.05
C ARG A 118 15.06 -3.67 18.41
N GLY A 119 13.98 -3.48 19.16
CA GLY A 119 12.62 -3.52 18.62
C GLY A 119 12.45 -2.45 17.55
N ARG A 120 12.96 -1.24 17.75
CA ARG A 120 12.90 -0.17 16.75
C ARG A 120 13.68 -0.53 15.49
N ASP A 121 14.90 -1.05 15.61
CA ASP A 121 15.71 -1.44 14.46
C ASP A 121 15.05 -2.60 13.68
N TYR A 122 14.54 -3.62 14.39
CA TYR A 122 13.78 -4.73 13.78
C TYR A 122 12.50 -4.25 13.09
N TRP A 123 11.72 -3.39 13.74
CA TRP A 123 10.53 -2.82 13.14
C TRP A 123 10.89 -1.96 11.93
N GLN A 124 11.98 -1.21 11.99
CA GLN A 124 12.44 -0.39 10.88
C GLN A 124 12.87 -1.24 9.68
N ASP A 125 13.63 -2.31 9.90
CA ASP A 125 14.05 -3.22 8.84
C ASP A 125 12.86 -4.00 8.26
N TYR A 126 11.97 -4.52 9.12
CA TYR A 126 10.76 -5.23 8.71
C TYR A 126 9.81 -4.33 7.91
N TYR A 127 9.55 -3.10 8.38
CA TYR A 127 8.74 -2.14 7.62
C TYR A 127 9.43 -1.70 6.35
N HIS A 128 10.75 -1.55 6.35
CA HIS A 128 11.49 -1.19 5.15
C HIS A 128 11.37 -2.30 4.11
N GLU A 129 11.66 -3.55 4.47
CA GLU A 129 11.56 -4.70 3.56
C GLU A 129 10.13 -4.85 3.01
N TRP A 130 9.12 -4.85 3.88
CA TRP A 130 7.72 -4.94 3.46
C TRP A 130 7.28 -3.78 2.55
N LEU A 131 7.72 -2.54 2.80
CA LEU A 131 7.37 -1.38 1.97
C LEU A 131 7.88 -1.50 0.53
N PHE A 132 9.01 -2.17 0.31
CA PHE A 132 9.61 -2.37 -1.00
C PHE A 132 9.30 -3.73 -1.62
N GLU A 133 8.73 -4.66 -0.86
CA GLU A 133 8.16 -5.89 -1.42
C GLU A 133 7.02 -5.57 -2.40
N PRO A 134 6.95 -6.28 -3.54
CA PRO A 134 5.88 -6.10 -4.50
C PRO A 134 4.55 -6.59 -3.93
N LEU A 135 3.46 -5.91 -4.28
CA LEU A 135 2.11 -6.36 -4.00
C LEU A 135 1.86 -7.72 -4.64
N THR A 136 1.23 -8.61 -3.87
CA THR A 136 0.81 -9.92 -4.37
C THR A 136 -0.46 -9.79 -5.21
N ALA A 137 -0.72 -10.75 -6.12
CA ALA A 137 -1.98 -10.81 -6.86
C ALA A 137 -3.23 -10.76 -5.96
N ALA A 138 -3.18 -11.34 -4.76
CA ALA A 138 -4.29 -11.32 -3.80
C ALA A 138 -4.55 -9.93 -3.21
N GLU A 139 -3.51 -9.13 -3.01
CA GLU A 139 -3.63 -7.76 -2.52
C GLU A 139 -4.13 -6.82 -3.60
N ILE A 140 -3.63 -6.98 -4.83
CA ILE A 140 -4.11 -6.25 -6.01
C ILE A 140 -5.58 -6.57 -6.26
N ASP A 141 -5.97 -7.86 -6.23
CA ASP A 141 -7.37 -8.28 -6.35
C ASP A 141 -8.24 -7.62 -5.28
N ARG A 142 -7.81 -7.66 -4.01
CA ARG A 142 -8.55 -7.02 -2.91
C ARG A 142 -8.79 -5.53 -3.15
N ASP A 143 -7.80 -4.81 -3.67
CA ASP A 143 -7.92 -3.38 -3.96
C ASP A 143 -8.84 -3.11 -5.14
N LEU A 144 -8.69 -3.85 -6.24
CA LEU A 144 -9.54 -3.71 -7.40
C LEU A 144 -11.01 -4.02 -7.07
N GLN A 145 -11.26 -5.04 -6.25
CA GLN A 145 -12.60 -5.44 -5.83
C GLN A 145 -13.32 -4.41 -4.94
N GLN A 146 -12.69 -3.29 -4.57
CA GLN A 146 -13.40 -2.15 -3.97
C GLN A 146 -14.31 -1.42 -4.97
N SER A 147 -14.03 -1.53 -6.27
CA SER A 147 -14.83 -0.96 -7.34
C SER A 147 -15.90 -1.93 -7.83
N GLU A 148 -17.15 -1.47 -7.91
CA GLU A 148 -18.27 -2.27 -8.45
C GLU A 148 -18.00 -2.74 -9.88
N VAL A 149 -17.40 -1.89 -10.72
CA VAL A 149 -17.04 -2.25 -12.10
C VAL A 149 -16.12 -3.48 -12.12
N MET A 150 -15.14 -3.54 -11.21
CA MET A 150 -14.18 -4.64 -11.14
C MET A 150 -14.79 -5.91 -10.55
N GLN A 151 -15.74 -5.78 -9.62
CA GLN A 151 -16.54 -6.92 -9.14
C GLN A 151 -17.33 -7.54 -10.29
N VAL A 152 -18.02 -6.71 -11.08
CA VAL A 152 -18.76 -7.16 -12.26
C VAL A 152 -17.81 -7.75 -13.30
N TRP A 153 -16.66 -7.14 -13.54
CA TRP A 153 -15.67 -7.67 -14.50
C TRP A 153 -15.23 -9.08 -14.11
N LYS A 154 -14.86 -9.31 -12.85
CA LYS A 154 -14.47 -10.62 -12.35
C LYS A 154 -15.58 -11.65 -12.53
N ALA A 155 -16.83 -11.27 -12.33
CA ALA A 155 -17.99 -12.15 -12.48
C ALA A 155 -18.34 -12.47 -13.95
N GLU A 156 -18.29 -11.46 -14.83
CA GLU A 156 -18.72 -11.55 -16.22
C GLU A 156 -17.62 -12.04 -17.17
N ALA A 157 -16.36 -11.93 -16.75
CA ALA A 157 -15.18 -12.04 -17.60
C ALA A 157 -13.94 -12.46 -16.79
N ALA A 158 -14.06 -13.57 -16.05
CA ALA A 158 -13.03 -14.04 -15.12
C ALA A 158 -11.65 -14.24 -15.78
N GLU A 159 -11.58 -14.73 -17.02
CA GLU A 159 -10.32 -14.96 -17.73
C GLU A 159 -9.60 -13.64 -18.05
N GLU A 160 -10.31 -12.65 -18.59
CA GLU A 160 -9.76 -11.32 -18.88
C GLU A 160 -9.38 -10.57 -17.60
N TYR A 161 -10.19 -10.69 -16.55
CA TYR A 161 -9.87 -10.14 -15.24
C TYR A 161 -8.58 -10.76 -14.66
N GLN A 162 -8.42 -12.07 -14.80
CA GLN A 162 -7.22 -12.78 -14.36
C GLN A 162 -5.99 -12.38 -15.19
N GLU A 163 -6.15 -12.13 -16.49
CA GLU A 163 -5.09 -11.60 -17.34
C GLU A 163 -4.67 -10.20 -16.87
N LEU A 164 -5.63 -9.31 -16.61
CA LEU A 164 -5.37 -7.97 -16.06
C LEU A 164 -4.61 -8.05 -14.73
N LEU A 165 -5.04 -8.91 -13.80
CA LEU A 165 -4.33 -9.14 -12.53
C LEU A 165 -2.89 -9.61 -12.76
N THR A 166 -2.69 -10.53 -13.69
CA THR A 166 -1.35 -11.06 -14.02
C THR A 166 -0.46 -9.97 -14.62
N GLN A 167 -1.01 -9.09 -15.46
CA GLN A 167 -0.28 -7.95 -16.00
C GLN A 167 0.11 -6.96 -14.90
N LEU A 168 -0.80 -6.65 -13.97
CA LEU A 168 -0.52 -5.78 -12.83
C LEU A 168 0.53 -6.35 -11.86
N GLU A 169 0.49 -7.65 -11.58
CA GLU A 169 1.48 -8.32 -10.74
C GLU A 169 2.89 -8.28 -11.36
N ARG A 170 2.99 -8.40 -12.69
CA ARG A 170 4.27 -8.32 -13.42
C ARG A 170 4.97 -6.97 -13.30
N GLU A 171 4.20 -5.90 -13.05
CA GLU A 171 4.73 -4.55 -12.85
C GLU A 171 5.44 -4.38 -11.49
N LYS A 172 5.32 -5.39 -10.59
CA LYS A 172 6.02 -5.45 -9.30
C LYS A 172 5.87 -4.16 -8.48
N ILE A 173 4.64 -3.65 -8.43
CA ILE A 173 4.30 -2.42 -7.71
C ILE A 173 4.62 -2.63 -6.22
N PRO A 174 5.54 -1.85 -5.61
CA PRO A 174 5.87 -1.99 -4.20
C PRO A 174 4.72 -1.48 -3.32
N HIS A 175 4.63 -1.99 -2.08
CA HIS A 175 3.64 -1.52 -1.09
C HIS A 175 3.67 -0.01 -0.88
N LEU A 176 4.86 0.61 -0.94
CA LEU A 176 5.05 2.05 -0.87
C LEU A 176 4.29 2.81 -1.98
N GLU A 177 4.20 2.24 -3.18
CA GLU A 177 3.55 2.84 -4.34
C GLU A 177 2.08 2.42 -4.51
N ARG A 178 1.53 1.59 -3.60
CA ARG A 178 0.16 1.05 -3.70
C ARG A 178 -0.91 2.10 -3.98
N ASN A 179 -0.82 3.26 -3.32
CA ASN A 179 -1.76 4.38 -3.48
C ASN A 179 -1.16 5.54 -4.28
N SER A 180 -0.09 5.28 -5.03
CA SER A 180 0.55 6.30 -5.86
C SER A 180 -0.27 6.57 -7.12
N GLN A 181 -0.16 7.79 -7.63
CA GLN A 181 -0.74 8.17 -8.91
C GLN A 181 -0.27 7.27 -10.06
N ARG A 182 0.99 6.84 -10.03
CA ARG A 182 1.57 5.94 -11.04
C ARG A 182 0.84 4.60 -11.07
N THR A 183 0.57 4.01 -9.91
CA THR A 183 -0.16 2.74 -9.80
C THR A 183 -1.58 2.87 -10.33
N PHE A 184 -2.27 3.95 -9.99
CA PHE A 184 -3.61 4.22 -10.54
C PHE A 184 -3.59 4.40 -12.06
N ALA A 185 -2.66 5.18 -12.60
CA ALA A 185 -2.53 5.41 -14.05
C ALA A 185 -2.21 4.11 -14.81
N LEU A 186 -1.33 3.27 -14.26
CA LEU A 186 -1.02 1.95 -14.81
C LEU A 186 -2.25 1.03 -14.83
N ALA A 187 -2.97 0.93 -13.71
CA ALA A 187 -4.18 0.14 -13.63
C ALA A 187 -5.26 0.63 -14.59
N ASP A 188 -5.43 1.95 -14.71
CA ASP A 188 -6.38 2.54 -15.65
C ASP A 188 -6.00 2.28 -17.11
N LYS A 189 -4.72 2.41 -17.47
CA LYS A 189 -4.21 2.10 -18.81
C LYS A 189 -4.46 0.65 -19.21
N LEU A 190 -4.11 -0.30 -18.34
CA LEU A 190 -4.32 -1.73 -18.62
C LEU A 190 -5.83 -2.06 -18.71
N ARG A 191 -6.63 -1.46 -17.83
CA ARG A 191 -8.09 -1.57 -17.88
C ARG A 191 -8.68 -1.01 -19.18
N GLY A 192 -8.20 0.15 -19.63
CA GLY A 192 -8.61 0.79 -20.87
C GLY A 192 -8.39 -0.12 -22.09
N LYS A 193 -7.22 -0.76 -22.17
CA LYS A 193 -6.91 -1.73 -23.23
C LYS A 193 -7.87 -2.92 -23.24
N ALA A 194 -8.14 -3.51 -22.07
CA ALA A 194 -9.06 -4.63 -21.98
C ALA A 194 -10.51 -4.22 -22.31
N LEU A 195 -10.92 -3.01 -21.91
CA LEU A 195 -12.24 -2.46 -22.24
C LEU A 195 -12.37 -2.19 -23.75
N ALA A 196 -11.35 -1.63 -24.38
CA ALA A 196 -11.30 -1.41 -25.83
C ALA A 196 -11.55 -2.71 -26.60
N GLN A 197 -10.87 -3.80 -26.22
CA GLN A 197 -11.07 -5.12 -26.83
C GLN A 197 -12.52 -5.61 -26.76
N ARG A 198 -13.23 -5.29 -25.69
CA ARG A 198 -14.66 -5.59 -25.56
C ARG A 198 -15.53 -4.70 -26.44
N ILE A 199 -15.19 -3.40 -26.53
CA ILE A 199 -15.92 -2.45 -27.36
C ILE A 199 -15.98 -2.89 -28.83
N ALA A 200 -15.03 -3.68 -29.37
CA ALA A 200 -15.18 -4.27 -30.71
C ALA A 200 -16.39 -5.21 -30.87
N ARG A 201 -16.84 -5.85 -29.79
CA ARG A 201 -17.66 -7.08 -29.86
C ARG A 201 -19.06 -6.93 -29.27
N VAL A 202 -19.32 -5.86 -28.54
CA VAL A 202 -20.61 -5.56 -27.89
C VAL A 202 -21.59 -4.85 -28.85
N SER A 203 -22.87 -4.73 -28.48
CA SER A 203 -23.89 -4.07 -29.31
C SER A 203 -23.63 -2.58 -29.53
N ASN A 204 -24.25 -2.00 -30.57
CA ASN A 204 -24.17 -0.55 -30.82
C ASN A 204 -24.74 0.27 -29.66
N ASP A 205 -25.80 -0.22 -29.01
CA ASP A 205 -26.42 0.47 -27.87
C ASP A 205 -25.45 0.59 -26.69
N SER A 206 -24.71 -0.46 -26.37
CA SER A 206 -23.72 -0.41 -25.28
C SER A 206 -22.55 0.51 -25.62
N VAL A 207 -22.07 0.49 -26.88
CA VAL A 207 -21.02 1.42 -27.33
C VAL A 207 -21.52 2.88 -27.24
N HIS A 208 -22.73 3.16 -27.72
CA HIS A 208 -23.34 4.48 -27.63
C HIS A 208 -23.47 4.94 -26.17
N GLN A 209 -23.98 4.09 -25.26
CA GLN A 209 -24.09 4.41 -23.83
C GLN A 209 -22.73 4.75 -23.22
N PHE A 210 -21.68 4.00 -23.59
CA PHE A 210 -20.31 4.26 -23.15
C PHE A 210 -19.78 5.59 -23.70
N MET A 211 -19.94 5.85 -24.99
CA MET A 211 -19.52 7.09 -25.64
C MET A 211 -20.22 8.31 -25.08
N SER A 212 -21.54 8.27 -24.98
CA SER A 212 -22.35 9.30 -24.32
C SER A 212 -21.91 9.57 -22.89
N ALA A 213 -21.55 8.53 -22.12
CA ALA A 213 -21.03 8.72 -20.76
C ALA A 213 -19.62 9.33 -20.75
N SER A 214 -18.74 8.94 -21.66
CA SER A 214 -17.41 9.52 -21.82
C SER A 214 -17.48 10.99 -22.19
N ILE A 215 -18.36 11.37 -23.14
CA ILE A 215 -18.63 12.76 -23.50
C ILE A 215 -19.08 13.57 -22.28
N ARG A 216 -20.02 13.04 -21.48
CA ARG A 216 -20.46 13.70 -20.25
C ARG A 216 -19.33 13.86 -19.24
N GLN A 217 -18.48 12.85 -19.08
CA GLN A 217 -17.32 12.90 -18.19
C GLN A 217 -16.35 14.01 -18.61
N LEU A 218 -15.98 14.07 -19.89
CA LEU A 218 -15.09 15.10 -20.43
C LEU A 218 -15.68 16.50 -20.26
N LYS A 219 -16.99 16.68 -20.47
CA LYS A 219 -17.68 17.96 -20.21
C LYS A 219 -17.64 18.37 -18.75
N VAL A 220 -17.83 17.43 -17.81
CA VAL A 220 -17.71 17.71 -16.37
C VAL A 220 -16.28 18.13 -16.04
N LEU A 221 -15.27 17.43 -16.56
CA LEU A 221 -13.87 17.78 -16.36
C LEU A 221 -13.55 19.15 -16.96
N GLN A 222 -13.93 19.40 -18.21
CA GLN A 222 -13.70 20.68 -18.91
C GLN A 222 -14.33 21.87 -18.16
N ALA A 223 -15.54 21.70 -17.62
CA ALA A 223 -16.23 22.75 -16.89
C ALA A 223 -15.56 23.11 -15.55
N HIS A 224 -14.85 22.15 -14.93
CA HIS A 224 -14.13 22.39 -13.67
C HIS A 224 -12.69 22.84 -13.92
N ASP A 225 -11.96 22.12 -14.76
CA ASP A 225 -10.56 22.38 -15.10
C ASP A 225 -10.22 21.78 -16.49
N PRO A 226 -10.04 22.62 -17.54
CA PRO A 226 -9.66 22.16 -18.87
C PRO A 226 -8.36 21.34 -18.90
N ALA A 227 -7.41 21.62 -18.01
CA ALA A 227 -6.17 20.84 -17.93
C ALA A 227 -6.42 19.40 -17.45
N GLN A 228 -7.46 19.18 -16.65
CA GLN A 228 -7.85 17.84 -16.19
C GLN A 228 -8.57 17.04 -17.28
N CYS A 229 -9.37 17.71 -18.10
CA CYS A 229 -9.89 17.08 -19.32
C CYS A 229 -8.74 16.66 -20.24
N PHE A 230 -7.75 17.54 -20.45
CA PHE A 230 -6.59 17.23 -21.30
C PHE A 230 -5.74 16.09 -20.71
N ALA A 231 -5.52 16.08 -19.39
CA ALA A 231 -4.78 15.01 -18.72
C ALA A 231 -5.43 13.63 -18.88
N VAL A 232 -6.76 13.56 -18.96
CA VAL A 232 -7.49 12.31 -19.25
C VAL A 232 -7.38 11.90 -20.71
N LEU A 233 -7.42 12.86 -21.64
CA LEU A 233 -7.24 12.60 -23.08
C LEU A 233 -5.79 12.29 -23.46
N SER A 234 -4.81 12.77 -22.69
CA SER A 234 -3.39 12.61 -22.94
C SER A 234 -2.67 12.20 -21.65
N PRO A 235 -2.77 10.92 -21.24
CA PRO A 235 -2.21 10.43 -19.98
C PRO A 235 -0.68 10.57 -19.88
N ASP A 236 0.00 10.56 -21.03
CA ASP A 236 1.46 10.71 -21.12
C ASP A 236 1.93 12.19 -21.16
N SER A 237 1.01 13.15 -20.99
CA SER A 237 1.31 14.59 -21.00
C SER A 237 2.13 15.08 -19.79
N GLY A 238 2.27 14.25 -18.76
CA GLY A 238 2.92 14.63 -17.51
C GLY A 238 2.08 15.52 -16.59
N ILE A 239 0.85 15.87 -16.98
CA ILE A 239 -0.09 16.58 -16.11
C ILE A 239 -0.71 15.59 -15.12
N PRO A 240 -0.59 15.82 -13.81
CA PRO A 240 -1.19 14.92 -12.83
C PRO A 240 -2.71 15.03 -12.87
N VAL A 241 -3.37 13.90 -13.09
CA VAL A 241 -4.82 13.74 -12.93
C VAL A 241 -5.23 13.90 -11.47
N ASN A 242 -6.19 14.78 -11.21
CA ASN A 242 -6.86 14.94 -9.93
C ASN A 242 -7.90 13.83 -9.76
N PHE A 243 -7.52 12.77 -9.05
CA PHE A 243 -8.37 11.59 -8.85
C PHE A 243 -9.71 11.90 -8.16
N ALA A 244 -9.74 12.86 -7.23
CA ALA A 244 -11.00 13.21 -6.57
C ALA A 244 -11.98 13.84 -7.57
N LEU A 245 -11.49 14.72 -8.44
CA LEU A 245 -12.28 15.28 -9.53
C LEU A 245 -12.70 14.21 -10.54
N LEU A 246 -11.79 13.30 -10.92
CA LEU A 246 -12.10 12.21 -11.84
C LEU A 246 -13.19 11.29 -11.29
N LEU A 247 -13.13 10.92 -10.00
CA LEU A 247 -14.15 10.09 -9.36
C LEU A 247 -15.51 10.78 -9.33
N GLU A 248 -15.54 12.09 -9.06
CA GLU A 248 -16.79 12.86 -9.11
C GLU A 248 -17.32 12.96 -10.55
N ALA A 249 -16.45 13.19 -11.53
CA ALA A 249 -16.82 13.18 -12.95
C ALA A 249 -17.38 11.81 -13.37
N ASN A 250 -16.79 10.70 -12.91
CA ASN A 250 -17.28 9.34 -13.18
C ASN A 250 -18.70 9.13 -12.64
N LYS A 251 -18.97 9.66 -11.45
CA LYS A 251 -20.27 9.57 -10.80
C LYS A 251 -21.32 10.38 -11.54
N GLN A 252 -21.00 11.62 -11.91
CA GLN A 252 -21.94 12.50 -12.62
C GLN A 252 -22.20 12.07 -14.06
N SER A 253 -21.20 11.48 -14.73
CA SER A 253 -21.32 11.06 -16.13
C SER A 253 -22.06 9.73 -16.32
N GLY A 254 -22.08 8.89 -15.28
CA GLY A 254 -22.58 7.52 -15.34
C GLY A 254 -21.63 6.54 -16.04
N ILE A 255 -20.35 6.88 -16.21
CA ILE A 255 -19.38 6.05 -16.94
C ILE A 255 -19.22 4.65 -16.34
N ASN A 256 -19.28 4.51 -15.01
CA ASN A 256 -19.19 3.20 -14.36
C ASN A 256 -20.38 2.30 -14.74
N ALA A 257 -21.59 2.86 -14.83
CA ALA A 257 -22.77 2.12 -15.24
C ALA A 257 -22.68 1.69 -16.71
N ALA A 258 -22.14 2.56 -17.58
CA ALA A 258 -21.91 2.23 -18.98
C ALA A 258 -20.82 1.15 -19.16
N GLN A 259 -19.74 1.20 -18.37
CA GLN A 259 -18.72 0.12 -18.35
C GLN A 259 -19.33 -1.21 -17.91
N ILE A 260 -20.19 -1.20 -16.89
CA ILE A 260 -20.93 -2.40 -16.45
C ILE A 260 -21.86 -2.92 -17.56
N ALA A 261 -22.51 -2.03 -18.30
CA ALA A 261 -23.33 -2.42 -19.45
C ALA A 261 -22.50 -3.12 -20.54
N ILE A 262 -21.32 -2.58 -20.89
CA ILE A 262 -20.36 -3.22 -21.81
C ILE A 262 -19.96 -4.63 -21.32
N LEU A 263 -19.68 -4.80 -20.02
CA LEU A 263 -19.28 -6.09 -19.46
C LEU A 263 -20.39 -7.14 -19.52
N ARG A 264 -21.64 -6.70 -19.30
CA ARG A 264 -22.84 -7.54 -19.28
C ARG A 264 -23.44 -7.79 -20.66
N ASP A 265 -23.05 -7.01 -21.67
CA ASP A 265 -23.59 -7.16 -23.00
C ASP A 265 -23.15 -8.48 -23.65
N LYS A 266 -24.11 -9.38 -23.84
CA LYS A 266 -23.91 -10.67 -24.54
C LYS A 266 -24.55 -10.68 -25.93
N THR A 267 -25.01 -9.52 -26.40
CA THR A 267 -25.65 -9.38 -27.71
C THR A 267 -24.61 -9.65 -28.79
N PRO A 268 -24.85 -10.62 -29.70
CA PRO A 268 -23.93 -10.88 -30.78
C PRO A 268 -23.81 -9.65 -31.68
N TYR A 269 -22.62 -9.06 -31.75
CA TYR A 269 -22.32 -8.04 -32.75
C TYR A 269 -21.88 -8.70 -34.05
N THR A 270 -22.53 -8.33 -35.14
CA THR A 270 -22.05 -8.65 -36.49
C THR A 270 -21.41 -7.39 -37.06
N PRO A 271 -20.09 -7.40 -37.34
CA PRO A 271 -19.43 -6.28 -37.99
C PRO A 271 -20.17 -5.88 -39.26
N GLN A 272 -20.54 -4.61 -39.35
CA GLN A 272 -21.15 -4.06 -40.55
C GLN A 272 -20.06 -3.85 -41.61
N ASP A 273 -20.35 -4.27 -42.84
CA ASP A 273 -19.47 -4.07 -43.98
C ASP A 273 -19.57 -2.62 -44.45
N VAL A 274 -18.72 -1.77 -43.86
CA VAL A 274 -18.63 -0.34 -44.18
C VAL A 274 -17.36 -0.12 -44.99
N SER A 275 -17.51 0.47 -46.17
CA SER A 275 -16.37 0.73 -47.06
C SER A 275 -15.43 1.77 -46.47
N ASP A 276 -14.13 1.66 -46.78
CA ASP A 276 -13.15 2.66 -46.36
C ASP A 276 -13.45 4.03 -46.97
N ALA A 277 -14.03 4.08 -48.17
CA ALA A 277 -14.49 5.32 -48.79
C ALA A 277 -15.60 6.02 -47.99
N ASP A 278 -16.53 5.28 -47.38
CA ASP A 278 -17.58 5.86 -46.54
C ASP A 278 -17.00 6.42 -45.23
N LYS A 279 -15.99 5.75 -44.67
CA LYS A 279 -15.26 6.23 -43.48
C LYS A 279 -14.45 7.48 -43.81
N GLU A 280 -13.72 7.49 -44.92
CA GLU A 280 -12.99 8.67 -45.39
C GLU A 280 -13.93 9.86 -45.64
N ALA A 281 -15.10 9.62 -46.25
CA ALA A 281 -16.12 10.64 -46.46
C ALA A 281 -16.68 11.17 -45.12
N LEU A 282 -16.88 10.30 -44.13
CA LEU A 282 -17.26 10.71 -42.77
C LEU A 282 -16.19 11.59 -42.13
N VAL A 283 -14.92 11.17 -42.14
CA VAL A 283 -13.79 11.93 -41.60
C VAL A 283 -13.67 13.30 -42.28
N ALA A 284 -13.80 13.35 -43.61
CA ALA A 284 -13.74 14.60 -44.36
C ALA A 284 -14.87 15.56 -43.97
N ARG A 285 -16.10 15.06 -43.78
CA ARG A 285 -17.24 15.87 -43.33
C ARG A 285 -17.01 16.43 -41.93
N ILE A 286 -16.61 15.59 -40.98
CA ILE A 286 -16.33 16.01 -39.60
C ILE A 286 -15.18 17.03 -39.58
N SER A 287 -14.10 16.78 -40.32
CA SER A 287 -12.96 17.69 -40.41
C SER A 287 -13.36 19.05 -40.97
N GLU A 288 -14.21 19.07 -42.00
CA GLU A 288 -14.72 20.32 -42.57
C GLU A 288 -15.62 21.07 -41.57
N GLU A 289 -16.48 20.36 -40.84
CA GLU A 289 -17.35 20.97 -39.82
C GLU A 289 -16.53 21.57 -38.66
N LEU A 290 -15.51 20.84 -38.16
CA LEU A 290 -14.60 21.34 -37.15
C LEU A 290 -13.79 22.54 -37.66
N ARG A 291 -13.33 22.51 -38.92
CA ARG A 291 -12.63 23.64 -39.56
C ARG A 291 -13.53 24.87 -39.67
N GLN A 292 -14.81 24.71 -39.98
CA GLN A 292 -15.75 25.82 -40.04
C GLN A 292 -16.01 26.46 -38.67
N ARG A 293 -16.02 25.66 -37.60
CA ARG A 293 -16.26 26.14 -36.23
C ARG A 293 -15.03 26.75 -35.58
N HIS A 294 -13.87 26.10 -35.74
CA HIS A 294 -12.65 26.42 -35.00
C HIS A 294 -11.58 27.12 -35.85
N GLY A 295 -11.67 27.04 -37.18
CA GLY A 295 -10.90 27.84 -38.15
C GLY A 295 -9.47 28.16 -37.74
N ASP A 296 -9.19 29.45 -37.57
CA ASP A 296 -7.87 29.99 -37.21
C ASP A 296 -7.32 29.45 -35.88
N SER A 297 -8.19 28.98 -34.97
CA SER A 297 -7.78 28.42 -33.69
C SER A 297 -7.12 27.05 -33.85
N LEU A 298 -7.42 26.31 -34.93
CA LEU A 298 -6.78 25.01 -35.18
C LEU A 298 -5.27 25.12 -35.37
N ALA A 299 -4.78 26.27 -35.84
CA ALA A 299 -3.35 26.55 -35.97
C ALA A 299 -2.61 26.47 -34.62
N LEU A 300 -3.30 26.69 -33.48
CA LEU A 300 -2.72 26.50 -32.15
C LEU A 300 -2.35 25.04 -31.89
N LEU A 301 -3.08 24.08 -32.47
CA LEU A 301 -2.83 22.65 -32.25
C LEU A 301 -1.76 22.07 -33.18
N GLU A 302 -1.31 22.84 -34.18
CA GLU A 302 -0.30 22.41 -35.15
C GLU A 302 1.13 22.43 -34.60
N SER A 303 1.35 23.09 -33.45
CA SER A 303 2.67 23.19 -32.80
C SER A 303 2.65 22.55 -31.41
N ALA A 304 3.79 21.97 -31.01
CA ALA A 304 3.94 21.40 -29.67
C ALA A 304 3.76 22.44 -28.56
N GLU A 305 4.24 23.68 -28.79
CA GLU A 305 4.10 24.80 -27.86
C GLU A 305 2.63 25.21 -27.70
N GLY A 306 1.91 25.29 -28.81
CA GLY A 306 0.48 25.59 -28.78
C GLY A 306 -0.32 24.46 -28.12
N LEU A 307 -0.03 23.18 -28.39
CA LEU A 307 -0.67 22.04 -27.73
C LEU A 307 -0.42 22.02 -26.20
N GLN A 308 0.75 22.46 -25.76
CA GLN A 308 1.09 22.55 -24.32
C GLN A 308 0.56 23.81 -23.64
N SER A 309 0.12 24.82 -24.40
CA SER A 309 -0.50 26.03 -23.85
C SER A 309 -1.87 25.76 -23.24
N VAL A 310 -2.31 26.61 -22.31
CA VAL A 310 -3.64 26.49 -21.69
C VAL A 310 -4.74 26.66 -22.74
N GLU A 311 -4.57 27.59 -23.69
CA GLU A 311 -5.52 27.76 -24.79
C GLU A 311 -5.61 26.51 -25.68
N GLY A 312 -4.47 25.92 -26.04
CA GLY A 312 -4.43 24.70 -26.86
C GLY A 312 -5.00 23.47 -26.15
N GLN A 313 -4.69 23.27 -24.87
CA GLN A 313 -5.27 22.18 -24.07
C GLN A 313 -6.80 22.31 -23.98
N THR A 314 -7.29 23.53 -23.74
CA THR A 314 -8.73 23.82 -23.67
C THR A 314 -9.41 23.57 -25.02
N LEU A 315 -8.79 24.02 -26.11
CA LEU A 315 -9.29 23.85 -27.47
C LEU A 315 -9.31 22.38 -27.88
N LEU A 316 -8.24 21.61 -27.59
CA LEU A 316 -8.19 20.19 -27.88
C LEU A 316 -9.33 19.45 -27.18
N CYS A 317 -9.56 19.73 -25.89
CA CYS A 317 -10.69 19.18 -25.15
C CYS A 317 -12.04 19.49 -25.80
N ALA A 318 -12.27 20.74 -26.20
CA ALA A 318 -13.51 21.13 -26.87
C ALA A 318 -13.71 20.39 -28.19
N ILE A 319 -12.67 20.34 -29.02
CA ILE A 319 -12.71 19.66 -30.33
C ILE A 319 -12.92 18.16 -30.16
N THR A 320 -12.24 17.52 -29.20
CA THR A 320 -12.43 16.09 -28.94
C THR A 320 -13.85 15.79 -28.51
N ILE A 321 -14.44 16.60 -27.62
CA ILE A 321 -15.84 16.47 -27.20
C ILE A 321 -16.77 16.61 -28.42
N GLU A 322 -16.60 17.66 -29.23
CA GLU A 322 -17.43 17.90 -30.42
C GLU A 322 -17.30 16.78 -31.46
N ASN A 323 -16.09 16.28 -31.69
CA ASN A 323 -15.84 15.16 -32.59
C ASN A 323 -16.56 13.89 -32.10
N MET A 324 -16.46 13.57 -30.82
CA MET A 324 -17.17 12.44 -30.22
C MET A 324 -18.69 12.61 -30.34
N GLU A 325 -19.22 13.81 -30.15
CA GLU A 325 -20.66 14.09 -30.32
C GLU A 325 -21.14 13.94 -31.77
N MET A 326 -20.33 14.32 -32.76
CA MET A 326 -20.65 14.11 -34.18
C MET A 326 -20.68 12.61 -34.55
N LEU A 327 -19.87 11.81 -33.85
CA LEU A 327 -19.76 10.36 -34.06
C LEU A 327 -20.78 9.54 -33.25
N ASP A 328 -21.32 10.06 -32.15
CA ASP A 328 -22.19 9.31 -31.23
C ASP A 328 -23.64 9.17 -31.74
N ASP A 329 -23.82 8.34 -32.78
CA ASP A 329 -25.12 8.04 -33.37
C ASP A 329 -25.29 6.51 -33.57
N PRO A 330 -26.09 5.82 -32.71
CA PRO A 330 -26.26 4.38 -32.79
C PRO A 330 -26.99 3.89 -34.05
N ALA A 331 -27.68 4.79 -34.77
CA ALA A 331 -28.41 4.47 -35.99
C ALA A 331 -27.55 4.56 -37.26
N ASP A 332 -26.40 5.23 -37.20
CA ASP A 332 -25.48 5.38 -38.35
C ASP A 332 -24.41 4.27 -38.33
N PRO A 333 -24.46 3.31 -39.29
CA PRO A 333 -23.53 2.19 -39.32
C PRO A 333 -22.07 2.63 -39.56
N VAL A 334 -21.84 3.71 -40.31
CA VAL A 334 -20.50 4.21 -40.61
C VAL A 334 -19.86 4.81 -39.37
N LYS A 335 -20.63 5.62 -38.63
CA LYS A 335 -20.16 6.22 -37.38
C LYS A 335 -19.89 5.17 -36.31
N MET A 336 -20.79 4.20 -36.14
CA MET A 336 -20.59 3.11 -35.18
C MET A 336 -19.38 2.24 -35.52
N ALA A 337 -19.15 1.96 -36.81
CA ALA A 337 -17.95 1.27 -37.26
C ALA A 337 -16.68 2.09 -36.99
N PHE A 338 -16.70 3.39 -37.27
CA PHE A 338 -15.57 4.29 -37.02
C PHE A 338 -15.25 4.43 -35.53
N MET A 339 -16.26 4.65 -34.67
CA MET A 339 -16.05 4.74 -33.22
C MET A 339 -15.41 3.48 -32.65
N ARG A 340 -15.79 2.30 -33.14
CA ARG A 340 -15.15 1.05 -32.70
C ARG A 340 -13.66 1.07 -33.04
N GLN A 341 -13.30 1.48 -34.27
CA GLN A 341 -11.89 1.57 -34.70
C GLN A 341 -11.06 2.54 -33.84
N MET A 342 -11.64 3.67 -33.42
CA MET A 342 -10.95 4.65 -32.54
C MET A 342 -10.44 4.05 -31.22
N PHE A 343 -11.03 2.95 -30.74
CA PHE A 343 -10.56 2.28 -29.52
C PHE A 343 -9.41 1.28 -29.77
N PHE A 344 -9.10 0.94 -31.02
CA PHE A 344 -8.08 -0.05 -31.39
C PHE A 344 -6.80 0.53 -31.97
N ASP A 345 -6.86 1.74 -32.52
CA ASP A 345 -5.72 2.41 -33.14
C ASP A 345 -4.97 3.26 -32.08
N ASP A 346 -4.27 2.57 -31.17
CA ASP A 346 -3.27 3.13 -30.24
C ASP A 346 -1.89 2.48 -30.47
#